data_AF-A0A257Y784-F1
#
_entry.id   AF-A0A257Y784-F1
#
_cell.length_a   1.000
_cell.length_b   1.000
_cell.length_c   1.000
_cell.angle_alpha   90.00
_cell.angle_beta   90.00
_cell.angle_gamma   90.00
#
_symmetry.space_group_name_H-M   'P 1'
#
loop_
_entity.id
_entity.type
_entity.pdbx_description
1 polymer ?
#
loop_
_entity_poly.entity_id
_entity_poly.type
_entity_poly.pdbx_seq_one_letter_code
_entity_poly.pdbx_strand_id
1 'polypeptide(L)'
;FQRYAFGLSELAPGSQAVDIRPNERSFEYVLNPPANDVYRILGQGGRFREEIHKRLSSGLYPFAFFAVAAAALARPRTTRQGRALALAAIIPIMVALQIANFVVTGQLRTSQAAVPIAYLLPITSILLCALALDGRVRIAVPGFITRIIDAIALRVSRLSAT
;
A
#
# COMPACT_ATOMS: atom_id res chain seq x y z
N PHE A 1 16.54 -55.61 -25.88
CA PHE A 1 16.82 -54.71 -24.75
C PHE A 1 15.52 -54.04 -24.30
N GLN A 2 14.99 -54.41 -23.13
CA GLN A 2 13.88 -53.69 -22.49
C GLN A 2 14.43 -52.42 -21.83
N ARG A 3 14.05 -51.24 -22.33
CA ARG A 3 14.42 -49.96 -21.72
C ARG A 3 13.52 -49.73 -20.50
N TYR A 4 14.06 -49.96 -19.31
CA TYR A 4 13.50 -49.36 -18.09
C TYR A 4 13.92 -47.89 -18.07
N ALA A 5 13.03 -47.01 -18.49
CA ALA A 5 13.22 -45.57 -18.34
C ALA A 5 12.91 -45.22 -16.88
N PHE A 6 13.97 -45.08 -16.08
CA PHE A 6 13.87 -44.58 -14.72
C PHE A 6 13.42 -43.12 -14.77
N GLY A 7 12.26 -42.80 -14.18
CA GLY A 7 11.70 -41.47 -14.15
C GLY A 7 12.51 -40.55 -13.22
N LEU A 8 13.42 -39.75 -13.79
CA LEU A 8 14.19 -38.76 -13.03
C LEU A 8 13.33 -37.62 -12.45
N SER A 9 12.04 -37.56 -12.81
CA SER A 9 11.07 -36.64 -12.22
C SER A 9 11.03 -36.79 -10.71
N GLU A 10 11.05 -38.02 -10.17
CA GLU A 10 10.96 -38.26 -8.72
C GLU A 10 12.22 -37.83 -7.96
N LEU A 11 13.39 -37.82 -8.61
CA LEU A 11 14.66 -37.35 -8.05
C LEU A 11 14.91 -35.85 -8.26
N ALA A 12 14.12 -35.18 -9.10
CA ALA A 12 14.15 -33.74 -9.20
C ALA A 12 13.60 -33.14 -7.89
N PRO A 13 14.33 -32.25 -7.20
CA PRO A 13 13.79 -31.50 -6.09
C PRO A 13 12.66 -30.60 -6.65
N GLY A 14 11.42 -31.09 -6.61
CA GLY A 14 10.27 -30.46 -7.27
C GLY A 14 9.16 -31.39 -7.77
N SER A 15 9.27 -32.72 -7.61
CA SER A 15 8.18 -33.67 -7.94
C SER A 15 6.98 -33.64 -7.01
N GLN A 16 7.05 -32.90 -5.90
CA GLN A 16 5.87 -32.59 -5.12
C GLN A 16 5.07 -31.51 -5.86
N ALA A 17 3.76 -31.73 -6.02
CA ALA A 17 2.85 -30.74 -6.59
C ALA A 17 3.19 -29.35 -6.00
N VAL A 18 3.67 -28.44 -6.85
CA VAL A 18 4.13 -27.13 -6.40
C VAL A 18 2.96 -26.43 -5.72
N ASP A 19 3.11 -26.16 -4.41
CA ASP A 19 2.13 -25.39 -3.65
C ASP A 19 2.19 -23.93 -4.10
N ILE A 20 1.42 -23.61 -5.14
CA ILE A 20 1.34 -22.25 -5.70
C ILE A 20 0.49 -21.40 -4.77
N ARG A 21 1.08 -20.32 -4.24
CA ARG A 21 0.40 -19.42 -3.30
C ARG A 21 -0.68 -18.59 -4.01
N PRO A 22 -1.76 -18.19 -3.32
CA PRO A 22 -2.82 -17.38 -3.95
C PRO A 22 -2.35 -16.07 -4.60
N ASN A 23 -1.29 -15.44 -4.08
CA ASN A 23 -0.72 -14.21 -4.65
C ASN A 23 0.02 -14.42 -5.98
N GLU A 24 0.47 -15.66 -6.24
CA GLU A 24 1.14 -16.05 -7.49
C GLU A 24 0.12 -16.48 -8.57
N ARG A 25 -1.18 -16.53 -8.21
CA ARG A 25 -2.25 -16.95 -9.13
C ARG A 25 -2.88 -15.77 -9.87
N SER A 26 -3.49 -16.10 -11.02
CA SER A 26 -4.26 -15.14 -11.81
C SER A 26 -5.44 -14.59 -11.02
N PHE A 27 -5.87 -13.38 -11.35
CA PHE A 27 -6.97 -12.75 -10.63
C PHE A 27 -8.28 -13.52 -10.75
N GLU A 28 -8.57 -14.09 -11.92
CA GLU A 28 -9.74 -14.95 -12.16
C GLU A 28 -9.76 -16.17 -11.24
N TYR A 29 -8.59 -16.82 -11.06
CA TYR A 29 -8.44 -17.94 -10.16
C TYR A 29 -8.76 -17.53 -8.71
N VAL A 30 -8.20 -16.40 -8.27
CA VAL A 30 -8.38 -15.91 -6.90
C VAL A 30 -9.83 -15.50 -6.64
N LEU A 31 -10.52 -14.98 -7.66
CA LEU A 31 -11.92 -14.55 -7.59
C LEU A 31 -12.87 -15.75 -7.46
N ASN A 32 -12.59 -16.84 -8.18
CA ASN A 32 -13.37 -18.07 -8.10
C ASN A 32 -12.47 -19.31 -7.95
N PRO A 33 -11.92 -19.55 -6.75
CA PRO A 33 -11.03 -20.67 -6.53
C PRO A 33 -11.81 -21.99 -6.58
N PRO A 34 -11.31 -23.01 -7.30
CA PRO A 34 -11.99 -24.28 -7.45
C PRO A 34 -12.16 -24.99 -6.10
N ALA A 35 -13.20 -25.83 -5.98
CA ALA A 35 -13.56 -26.46 -4.71
C ALA A 35 -12.48 -27.40 -4.16
N ASN A 36 -11.66 -27.97 -5.04
CA ASN A 36 -10.56 -28.89 -4.71
C ASN A 36 -9.24 -28.18 -4.39
N ASP A 37 -9.22 -26.85 -4.26
CA ASP A 37 -7.99 -26.14 -3.94
C ASP A 37 -7.52 -26.40 -2.50
N VAL A 38 -6.22 -26.66 -2.34
CA VAL A 38 -5.57 -26.97 -1.06
C VAL A 38 -5.82 -25.89 0.00
N TYR A 39 -5.76 -24.61 -0.37
CA TYR A 39 -6.02 -23.51 0.59
C TYR A 39 -7.48 -23.41 0.98
N ARG A 40 -8.40 -23.86 0.13
CA ARG A 40 -9.82 -23.92 0.45
C ARG A 40 -10.13 -25.09 1.38
N ILE A 41 -9.57 -26.26 1.10
CA ILE A 41 -9.74 -27.48 1.90
C ILE A 41 -9.14 -27.30 3.31
N LEU A 42 -7.99 -26.64 3.42
CA LEU A 42 -7.33 -26.34 4.70
C LEU A 42 -7.99 -25.19 5.50
N GLY A 43 -9.16 -24.69 5.07
CA GLY A 43 -9.86 -23.60 5.75
C GLY A 43 -9.16 -22.23 5.63
N GLN A 44 -8.19 -22.08 4.73
CA GLN A 44 -7.42 -20.85 4.51
C GLN A 44 -8.06 -19.94 3.44
N GLY A 45 -9.38 -20.01 3.29
CA GLY A 45 -10.14 -19.18 2.35
C GLY A 45 -9.94 -17.67 2.52
N GLY A 46 -9.55 -17.23 3.74
CA GLY A 46 -9.18 -15.85 4.02
C GLY A 46 -8.03 -15.30 3.16
N ARG A 47 -7.13 -16.16 2.66
CA ARG A 47 -6.04 -15.74 1.75
C ARG A 47 -6.56 -15.27 0.39
N PHE A 48 -7.61 -15.91 -0.13
CA PHE A 48 -8.22 -15.48 -1.40
C PHE A 48 -8.91 -14.14 -1.21
N ARG A 49 -9.67 -13.96 -0.11
CA ARG A 49 -10.29 -12.69 0.25
C ARG A 49 -9.25 -11.58 0.42
N GLU A 50 -8.15 -11.85 1.13
CA GLU A 50 -7.03 -10.92 1.26
C GLU A 50 -6.52 -10.46 -0.08
N GLU A 51 -6.22 -11.40 -0.98
CA GLU A 51 -5.62 -11.08 -2.28
C GLU A 51 -6.57 -10.28 -3.18
N ILE A 52 -7.88 -10.58 -3.18
CA ILE A 52 -8.90 -9.80 -3.91
C ILE A 52 -8.89 -8.35 -3.43
N HIS A 53 -9.06 -8.14 -2.13
CA HIS A 53 -9.21 -6.79 -1.58
C HIS A 53 -7.90 -6.01 -1.62
N LYS A 54 -6.76 -6.68 -1.43
CA LYS A 54 -5.44 -6.08 -1.56
C LYS A 54 -5.18 -5.57 -2.98
N ARG A 55 -5.49 -6.38 -4.01
CA ARG A 55 -5.35 -5.95 -5.42
C ARG A 55 -6.28 -4.78 -5.72
N LEU A 56 -7.55 -4.88 -5.35
CA LEU A 56 -8.54 -3.85 -5.67
C LEU A 56 -8.28 -2.53 -4.92
N SER A 57 -7.92 -2.60 -3.63
CA SER A 57 -7.59 -1.39 -2.85
C SER A 57 -6.28 -0.77 -3.29
N SER A 58 -5.29 -1.56 -3.72
CA SER A 58 -4.00 -1.03 -4.19
C SER A 58 -4.15 -0.09 -5.39
N GLY A 59 -5.16 -0.29 -6.23
CA GLY A 59 -5.49 0.61 -7.34
C GLY A 59 -5.95 2.00 -6.90
N LEU A 60 -6.41 2.18 -5.66
CA LEU A 60 -6.87 3.47 -5.12
C LEU A 60 -5.73 4.34 -4.58
N TYR A 61 -4.61 3.74 -4.17
CA TYR A 61 -3.49 4.48 -3.59
C TYR A 61 -2.80 5.46 -4.55
N PRO A 62 -2.63 5.17 -5.86
CA PRO A 62 -2.14 6.15 -6.82
C PRO A 62 -2.97 7.44 -6.83
N PHE A 63 -4.30 7.34 -6.75
CA PHE A 63 -5.18 8.51 -6.67
C PHE A 63 -5.04 9.25 -5.35
N ALA A 64 -4.88 8.53 -4.23
CA ALA A 64 -4.62 9.14 -2.93
C ALA A 64 -3.28 9.92 -2.92
N PHE A 65 -2.21 9.33 -3.45
CA PHE A 65 -0.90 9.99 -3.58
C PHE A 65 -0.97 11.21 -4.48
N PHE A 66 -1.66 11.11 -5.61
CA PHE A 66 -1.90 12.24 -6.48
C PHE A 66 -2.67 13.36 -5.76
N ALA A 67 -3.74 13.03 -5.04
CA ALA A 67 -4.53 14.00 -4.30
C ALA A 67 -3.72 14.70 -3.21
N VAL A 68 -2.84 13.98 -2.50
CA VAL A 68 -1.90 14.54 -1.52
C VAL A 68 -0.94 15.54 -2.18
N ALA A 69 -0.33 15.16 -3.30
CA ALA A 69 0.58 16.03 -4.03
C ALA A 69 -0.15 17.28 -4.53
N ALA A 70 -1.32 17.12 -5.14
CA ALA A 70 -2.15 18.21 -5.63
C ALA A 70 -2.53 19.18 -4.50
N ALA A 71 -3.00 18.67 -3.35
CA ALA A 71 -3.35 19.49 -2.19
C ALA A 71 -2.15 20.27 -1.62
N ALA A 72 -0.95 19.65 -1.60
CA ALA A 72 0.26 20.32 -1.13
C ALA A 72 0.73 21.45 -2.06
N LEU A 73 0.53 21.27 -3.37
CA LEU A 73 0.97 22.16 -4.45
C LEU A 73 -0.03 23.26 -4.80
N ALA A 74 -1.32 23.09 -4.50
CA ALA A 74 -2.37 24.02 -4.90
C ALA A 74 -2.26 25.42 -4.31
N ARG A 75 -1.56 25.60 -3.18
CA ARG A 75 -1.41 26.92 -2.56
C ARG A 75 -0.33 27.74 -3.27
N PRO A 76 -0.65 28.96 -3.76
CA PRO A 76 0.35 29.85 -4.32
C PRO A 76 1.34 30.25 -3.22
N ARG A 77 2.59 29.80 -3.35
CA ARG A 77 3.69 30.19 -2.46
C ARG A 77 4.68 31.04 -3.26
N THR A 78 4.85 32.29 -2.83
CA THR A 78 5.66 33.32 -3.49
C THR A 78 7.11 33.37 -2.99
N THR A 79 7.41 32.72 -1.85
CA THR A 79 8.80 32.59 -1.36
C THR A 79 9.42 31.26 -1.81
N ARG A 80 10.68 31.29 -2.26
CA ARG A 80 11.45 30.09 -2.63
C ARG A 80 11.48 29.04 -1.50
N GLN A 81 11.61 29.50 -0.25
CA GLN A 81 11.61 28.65 0.94
C GLN A 81 10.26 27.94 1.16
N GLY A 82 9.13 28.61 0.92
CA GLY A 82 7.81 28.02 1.10
C GLY A 82 7.50 26.87 0.14
N ARG A 83 8.01 26.93 -1.10
CA ARG A 83 7.85 25.86 -2.09
C ARG A 83 8.65 24.60 -1.73
N ALA A 84 9.91 24.77 -1.31
CA ALA A 84 10.76 23.64 -0.91
C ALA A 84 10.19 22.88 0.29
N LEU A 85 9.69 23.61 1.30
CA LEU A 85 9.06 23.02 2.48
C LEU A 85 7.79 22.22 2.12
N ALA A 86 6.99 22.73 1.18
CA ALA A 86 5.78 22.06 0.72
C ALA A 86 6.07 20.72 0.04
N LEU A 87 7.09 20.70 -0.83
CA LEU A 87 7.54 19.48 -1.49
C LEU A 87 8.10 18.47 -0.47
N ALA A 88 8.91 18.95 0.48
CA ALA A 88 9.45 18.11 1.54
C ALA A 88 8.36 17.47 2.42
N ALA A 89 7.22 18.15 2.61
CA ALA A 89 6.10 17.64 3.40
C ALA A 89 5.28 16.53 2.70
N ILE A 90 5.34 16.41 1.36
CA ILE A 90 4.61 15.37 0.62
C ILE A 90 5.13 13.98 0.97
N ILE A 91 6.46 13.84 1.00
CA ILE A 91 7.16 12.56 1.22
C ILE A 91 6.69 11.86 2.51
N PRO A 92 6.76 12.49 3.71
CA PRO A 92 6.34 11.82 4.94
C PRO A 92 4.84 11.48 4.96
N ILE A 93 3.99 12.26 4.30
CA ILE A 93 2.55 11.97 4.22
C ILE A 93 2.31 10.72 3.37
N MET A 94 2.96 10.61 2.21
CA MET A 94 2.88 9.43 1.35
C MET A 94 3.43 8.18 2.06
N VAL A 95 4.55 8.32 2.79
CA VAL A 95 5.13 7.23 3.59
C VAL A 95 4.17 6.80 4.68
N ALA A 96 3.53 7.72 5.39
CA ALA A 96 2.54 7.39 6.42
C ALA A 96 1.34 6.63 5.84
N LEU A 97 0.82 7.05 4.69
CA LEU A 97 -0.24 6.34 3.96
C LEU A 97 0.21 4.93 3.55
N GLN A 98 1.45 4.79 3.08
CA GLN A 98 2.00 3.50 2.69
C GLN A 98 2.19 2.56 3.90
N ILE A 99 2.63 3.07 5.05
CA ILE A 99 2.70 2.29 6.29
C ILE A 99 1.31 1.83 6.71
N ALA A 100 0.33 2.74 6.68
CA ALA A 100 -1.05 2.39 7.01
C ALA A 100 -1.61 1.31 6.07
N ASN A 101 -1.29 1.37 4.78
CA ASN A 101 -1.64 0.33 3.82
C ASN A 101 -1.06 -1.04 4.20
N PHE A 102 0.22 -1.10 4.57
CA PHE A 102 0.86 -2.36 4.99
C PHE A 102 0.18 -2.94 6.24
N VAL A 103 -0.18 -2.10 7.21
CA VAL A 103 -0.91 -2.52 8.41
C VAL A 103 -2.29 -3.09 8.05
N VAL A 104 -3.05 -2.39 7.22
CA VAL A 104 -4.41 -2.81 6.85
C VAL A 104 -4.39 -4.08 6.00
N THR A 105 -3.49 -4.17 5.03
CA THR A 105 -3.38 -5.35 4.16
C THR A 105 -2.94 -6.59 4.92
N GLY A 106 -2.05 -6.47 5.91
CA GLY A 106 -1.69 -7.59 6.79
C GLY A 106 -2.85 -8.15 7.61
N GLN A 107 -3.86 -7.33 7.91
CA GLN A 107 -5.04 -7.72 8.69
C GLN A 107 -6.19 -8.27 7.84
N LEU A 108 -6.14 -8.13 6.51
CA LEU A 108 -7.17 -8.66 5.62
C LEU A 108 -7.29 -10.18 5.72
N ARG A 109 -6.19 -10.88 6.02
CA ARG A 109 -6.16 -12.33 6.14
C ARG A 109 -6.95 -12.86 7.32
N THR A 110 -6.80 -12.21 8.47
CA THR A 110 -7.31 -12.66 9.77
C THR A 110 -8.69 -12.09 10.08
N SER A 111 -8.99 -10.87 9.60
CA SER A 111 -10.22 -10.16 9.94
C SER A 111 -11.02 -9.75 8.71
N GLN A 112 -12.32 -10.05 8.75
CA GLN A 112 -13.27 -9.53 7.76
C GLN A 112 -13.55 -8.03 7.96
N ALA A 113 -13.39 -7.52 9.18
CA ALA A 113 -13.57 -6.11 9.49
C ALA A 113 -12.47 -5.21 8.89
N ALA A 114 -11.34 -5.79 8.47
CA ALA A 114 -10.27 -5.06 7.78
C ALA A 114 -10.65 -4.69 6.33
N VAL A 115 -11.64 -5.38 5.73
CA VAL A 115 -12.09 -5.14 4.35
C VAL A 115 -12.55 -3.69 4.16
N PRO A 116 -13.54 -3.15 4.91
CA PRO A 116 -13.97 -1.78 4.73
C PRO A 116 -12.82 -0.78 4.98
N ILE A 117 -11.95 -1.04 5.95
CA ILE A 117 -10.81 -0.16 6.26
C ILE A 117 -9.84 -0.04 5.08
N ALA A 118 -9.61 -1.13 4.35
CA ALA A 118 -8.74 -1.15 3.17
C ALA A 118 -9.20 -0.20 2.06
N TYR A 119 -10.51 0.06 1.96
CA TYR A 119 -11.09 1.00 1.02
C TYR A 119 -11.26 2.39 1.61
N LEU A 120 -11.69 2.47 2.87
CA LEU A 120 -11.92 3.74 3.56
C LEU A 120 -10.62 4.56 3.65
N LEU A 121 -9.46 3.92 3.88
CA LEU A 121 -8.20 4.63 4.04
C LEU A 121 -7.80 5.46 2.80
N PRO A 122 -7.70 4.89 1.58
CA PRO A 122 -7.42 5.68 0.39
C PRO A 122 -8.58 6.62 0.02
N ILE A 123 -9.85 6.20 0.15
CA ILE A 123 -11.01 7.04 -0.20
C ILE A 123 -11.09 8.29 0.68
N THR A 124 -10.98 8.14 2.01
CA THR A 124 -11.01 9.27 2.93
C THR A 124 -9.82 10.21 2.68
N SER A 125 -8.65 9.67 2.36
CA SER A 125 -7.48 10.48 2.00
C SER A 125 -7.73 11.33 0.75
N ILE A 126 -8.33 10.74 -0.29
CA ILE A 126 -8.73 11.44 -1.52
C ILE A 126 -9.75 12.54 -1.19
N LEU A 127 -10.81 12.20 -0.44
CA LEU A 127 -11.86 13.15 -0.07
C LEU A 127 -11.33 14.31 0.77
N LEU A 128 -10.49 14.05 1.78
CA LEU A 128 -9.88 15.10 2.60
C LEU A 128 -9.00 16.03 1.77
N CYS A 129 -8.21 15.49 0.84
CA CYS A 129 -7.40 16.29 -0.07
C CYS A 129 -8.28 17.11 -1.03
N ALA A 130 -9.35 16.54 -1.57
CA ALA A 130 -10.30 17.23 -2.42
C ALA A 130 -11.01 18.38 -1.69
N LEU A 131 -11.45 18.16 -0.44
CA LEU A 131 -12.05 19.20 0.41
C LEU A 131 -11.05 20.30 0.77
N ALA A 132 -9.77 19.97 0.89
CA ALA A 132 -8.70 20.94 1.11
C ALA A 132 -8.41 21.78 -0.15
N LEU A 133 -8.51 21.19 -1.34
CA LEU A 133 -8.41 21.88 -2.62
C LEU A 133 -9.56 22.86 -2.84
N ASP A 134 -10.79 22.47 -2.48
CA ASP A 134 -11.98 23.34 -2.57
C ASP A 134 -11.99 24.48 -1.52
N GLY A 135 -10.99 24.52 -0.62
CA GLY A 135 -10.87 25.55 0.41
C GLY A 135 -11.80 25.39 1.61
N ARG A 136 -12.64 24.33 1.64
CA ARG A 136 -13.54 24.01 2.75
C ARG A 136 -12.79 23.55 4.00
N VAL A 137 -11.67 22.85 3.81
CA VAL A 137 -10.85 22.34 4.91
C VAL A 137 -9.47 22.98 4.86
N ARG A 138 -9.11 23.67 5.94
CA ARG A 138 -7.73 24.10 6.16
C ARG A 138 -7.01 22.95 6.86
N ILE A 139 -6.27 22.15 6.09
CA ILE A 139 -5.33 21.19 6.67
C ILE A 139 -4.26 22.00 7.40
N ALA A 140 -4.44 22.18 8.70
CA ALA A 140 -3.43 22.72 9.60
C ALA A 140 -2.52 21.57 9.98
N VAL A 141 -1.23 21.72 9.72
CA VAL A 141 -0.23 20.73 10.13
C VAL A 141 -0.25 20.68 11.67
N PRO A 142 -0.48 19.51 12.31
CA PRO A 142 -0.43 19.38 13.75
C PRO A 142 0.90 19.89 14.31
N GLY A 143 0.86 20.62 15.45
CA GLY A 143 2.04 21.31 16.00
C GLY A 143 3.21 20.41 16.40
N PHE A 144 3.01 19.09 16.51
CA PHE A 144 4.14 18.16 16.72
C PHE A 144 4.94 17.95 15.42
N ILE A 145 4.30 17.98 14.26
CA ILE A 145 4.94 17.77 12.96
C ILE A 145 5.79 18.99 12.61
N THR A 146 5.31 20.21 12.89
CA THR A 146 6.09 21.43 12.67
C THR A 146 7.39 21.41 13.49
N ARG A 147 7.33 20.96 14.75
CA ARG A 147 8.52 20.81 15.61
C ARG A 147 9.55 19.82 15.05
N ILE A 148 9.09 18.70 14.49
CA ILE A 148 9.97 17.71 13.86
C ILE A 148 10.60 18.29 12.58
N ILE A 149 9.81 18.97 11.75
CA ILE A 149 10.28 19.64 10.54
C ILE A 149 11.33 20.70 10.88
N ASP A 150 11.08 21.53 11.90
CA ASP A 150 12.03 22.55 12.37
C ASP A 150 13.32 21.91 12.89
N ALA A 151 13.23 20.81 13.65
CA ALA A 151 14.39 20.08 14.15
C ALA A 151 15.25 19.48 13.01
N ILE A 152 14.62 19.00 11.94
CA ILE A 152 15.30 18.48 10.75
C ILE A 152 15.93 19.64 9.96
N ALA A 153 15.18 20.73 9.75
CA ALA A 153 15.66 21.90 9.01
C ALA A 153 16.90 22.53 9.67
N LEU A 154 16.90 22.63 11.01
CA LEU A 154 18.06 23.09 11.77
C LEU A 154 19.28 22.16 11.67
N ARG A 155 19.08 20.87 11.40
CA ARG A 155 20.16 19.90 11.24
C ARG A 155 20.76 19.93 9.83
N VAL A 156 19.92 20.14 8.83
CA VAL A 156 20.33 20.32 7.43
C VAL A 156 21.08 21.64 7.25
N SER A 157 20.60 22.74 7.84
CA SER A 157 21.26 24.05 7.71
C SER A 157 22.68 24.07 8.30
N ARG A 158 22.92 23.30 9.38
CA ARG A 158 24.25 23.12 9.97
C ARG A 158 25.21 22.36 9.05
N LEU A 159 24.73 21.40 8.27
CA LEU A 159 25.54 20.60 7.35
C LEU A 159 25.90 21.36 6.06
N SER A 160 25.08 22.32 5.66
CA SER A 160 25.34 23.18 4.50
C SER A 160 26.23 24.40 4.81
N ALA A 161 26.59 24.62 6.07
CA ALA A 161 27.43 25.73 6.53
C ALA A 161 28.91 25.32 6.79
N THR A 162 29.25 24.06 6.49
CA THR A 162 30.61 23.49 6.48
C THR A 162 30.99 23.12 5.06
#